data_AF-A0A4Q5U1B2-F1
#
_entry.id   AF-A0A4Q5U1B2-F1
#
_cell.length_a   1.000
_cell.length_b   1.000
_cell.length_c   1.000
_cell.angle_alpha   90.00
_cell.angle_beta   90.00
_cell.angle_gamma   90.00
#
_symmetry.space_group_name_H-M   'P 1'
#
loop_
_entity.id
_entity.type
_entity.pdbx_description
1 polymer ?
#
loop_
_entity_poly.entity_id
_entity_poly.type
_entity_poly.pdbx_seq_one_letter_code
_entity_poly.pdbx_strand_id
1 'polypeptide(L)' 'MTKNQKIIAGVGALVLTGIIIFSFRRRQSKKRQQQVSDEGYETAHDVLYPSKRMGYKTHYGPVLPS' A
#
# COMPACT_ATOMS: atom_id res chain seq x y z
N MET A 1 5.17 -14.11 -41.63
CA MET A 1 4.37 -14.55 -40.46
C MET A 1 3.05 -15.12 -40.93
N THR A 2 2.75 -16.35 -40.56
CA THR A 2 1.45 -16.97 -40.84
C THR A 2 0.35 -16.28 -40.03
N LYS A 3 -0.93 -16.35 -40.46
CA LYS A 3 -2.06 -15.74 -39.74
C LYS A 3 -2.08 -16.13 -38.26
N ASN A 4 -1.75 -17.38 -37.96
CA ASN A 4 -1.72 -17.93 -36.61
C ASN A 4 -0.63 -17.26 -35.74
N GLN A 5 0.54 -16.95 -36.31
CA GLN A 5 1.60 -16.26 -35.58
C GLN A 5 1.21 -14.82 -35.21
N LYS A 6 0.46 -14.12 -36.06
CA LYS A 6 -0.04 -12.77 -35.76
C LYS A 6 -1.06 -12.79 -34.63
N ILE A 7 -1.93 -13.80 -34.60
CA ILE A 7 -2.93 -13.99 -33.53
C ILE A 7 -2.24 -14.31 -32.21
N ILE A 8 -1.27 -15.25 -32.20
CA ILE A 8 -0.51 -15.61 -31.00
C ILE A 8 0.27 -14.41 -30.45
N ALA A 9 0.90 -13.63 -31.33
CA ALA A 9 1.62 -12.42 -30.92
C ALA A 9 0.69 -11.35 -30.32
N GLY A 10 -0.49 -11.14 -30.92
CA GLY A 10 -1.49 -10.20 -30.41
C GLY A 10 -2.03 -10.59 -29.03
N VAL A 11 -2.39 -11.88 -28.86
CA VAL A 11 -2.86 -12.40 -27.56
C VAL A 11 -1.76 -12.35 -26.51
N GLY A 12 -0.52 -12.71 -26.88
CA GLY A 12 0.64 -12.64 -25.99
C GLY A 12 0.90 -11.23 -25.46
N ALA A 13 0.79 -10.21 -26.34
CA ALA A 13 0.97 -8.82 -25.95
C ALA A 13 -0.10 -8.36 -24.92
N LEU A 14 -1.36 -8.75 -25.11
CA LEU A 14 -2.44 -8.42 -24.16
C LEU A 14 -2.23 -9.08 -22.79
N VAL A 15 -1.84 -10.35 -22.77
CA VAL A 15 -1.57 -11.08 -21.52
C VAL A 15 -0.39 -10.47 -20.77
N LEU A 16 0.72 -10.17 -21.46
CA LEU A 16 1.89 -9.52 -20.86
C LEU A 16 1.53 -8.17 -20.23
N THR A 17 0.78 -7.35 -20.95
CA THR A 17 0.34 -6.03 -20.46
C THR A 17 -0.53 -6.16 -19.20
N GLY A 18 -1.47 -7.12 -19.20
CA GLY A 18 -2.30 -7.42 -18.05
C GLY A 18 -1.50 -7.87 -16.81
N ILE A 19 -0.50 -8.74 -17.00
CA ILE A 19 0.38 -9.21 -15.92
C ILE A 19 1.19 -8.06 -15.34
N ILE A 20 1.74 -7.18 -16.19
CA ILE A 20 2.50 -6.01 -15.74
C ILE A 20 1.62 -5.12 -14.86
N ILE A 21 0.44 -4.72 -15.35
CA ILE A 21 -0.48 -3.87 -14.60
C ILE A 21 -0.89 -4.52 -13.28
N PHE A 22 -1.23 -5.80 -13.29
CA PHE A 22 -1.61 -6.54 -12.08
C PHE A 22 -0.47 -6.58 -11.05
N SER A 23 0.75 -6.86 -11.49
CA SER A 23 1.94 -6.90 -10.62
C SER A 23 2.21 -5.55 -9.98
N PHE A 24 2.13 -4.46 -10.74
CA PHE A 24 2.28 -3.10 -10.23
C PHE A 24 1.21 -2.75 -9.19
N ARG A 25 -0.07 -3.05 -9.46
CA ARG A 25 -1.17 -2.82 -8.51
C ARG A 25 -0.96 -3.63 -7.22
N ARG A 26 -0.58 -4.90 -7.34
CA ARG A 26 -0.33 -5.78 -6.18
C ARG A 26 0.81 -5.29 -5.31
N ARG A 27 1.88 -4.74 -5.90
CA ARG A 27 3.00 -4.15 -5.15
C ARG A 27 2.57 -2.92 -4.34
N GLN A 28 1.73 -2.06 -4.91
CA GLN A 28 1.19 -0.90 -4.16
C GLN A 28 0.28 -1.33 -3.01
N SER A 29 -0.60 -2.31 -3.24
CA SER A 29 -1.44 -2.88 -2.17
C SER A 29 -0.60 -3.52 -1.07
N LYS A 30 0.48 -4.22 -1.43
CA LYS A 30 1.40 -4.83 -0.45
C LYS A 30 2.12 -3.77 0.38
N LYS A 31 2.53 -2.64 -0.20
CA LYS A 31 3.13 -1.53 0.56
C LYS A 31 2.16 -0.96 1.59
N ARG A 32 0.89 -0.75 1.20
CA ARG A 32 -0.14 -0.27 2.12
C ARG A 32 -0.46 -1.29 3.22
N GLN A 33 -0.51 -2.58 2.87
CA GLN A 33 -0.71 -3.65 3.84
C GLN A 33 0.48 -3.83 4.78
N GLN A 34 1.71 -3.70 4.29
CA GLN A 34 2.91 -3.66 5.13
C GLN A 34 2.87 -2.45 6.05
N GLN A 35 2.54 -1.27 5.54
CA GLN A 35 2.43 -0.09 6.37
C GLN A 35 1.39 -0.26 7.48
N VAL A 36 0.20 -0.80 7.21
CA VAL A 36 -0.80 -1.07 8.26
C VAL A 36 -0.37 -2.19 9.23
N SER A 37 0.39 -3.18 8.74
CA SER A 37 0.94 -4.25 9.58
C SER A 37 2.12 -3.78 10.44
N ASP A 38 2.93 -2.85 9.93
CA ASP A 38 4.10 -2.25 10.59
C ASP A 38 3.66 -1.11 11.52
N GLU A 39 2.56 -0.42 11.19
CA GLU A 39 1.76 0.42 12.09
C GLU A 39 0.92 -0.42 13.07
N GLY A 40 1.14 -1.74 13.11
CA GLY A 40 0.56 -2.65 14.07
C GLY A 40 0.74 -2.10 15.48
N TYR A 41 -0.33 -1.45 15.95
CA TYR A 41 -0.59 -0.90 17.28
C TYR A 41 0.65 -0.58 18.10
N GLU A 42 0.91 0.72 18.31
CA GLU A 42 1.76 1.16 19.43
C GLU A 42 1.40 0.33 20.65
N THR A 43 2.34 -0.51 21.10
CA THR A 43 2.13 -1.35 22.25
C THR A 43 1.87 -0.41 23.44
N ALA A 44 1.06 -0.80 24.44
CA ALA A 44 0.84 0.05 25.62
C ALA A 44 2.16 0.53 26.25
N HIS A 45 3.22 -0.26 26.09
CA HIS A 45 4.58 0.09 26.49
C HIS A 45 5.21 1.25 25.69
N ASP A 46 4.99 1.35 24.37
CA ASP A 46 5.51 2.43 23.52
C ASP A 46 4.78 3.75 23.77
N VAL A 47 3.49 3.68 24.12
CA VAL A 47 2.68 4.84 24.54
C VAL A 47 3.12 5.35 25.92
N LEU A 48 3.41 4.44 26.85
CA LEU A 48 3.81 4.80 28.23
C LEU A 48 5.29 5.22 28.32
N TYR A 49 6.17 4.70 27.47
CA TYR A 49 7.62 4.93 27.51
C TYR A 49 8.21 5.18 26.12
N PRO A 50 7.85 6.30 25.46
CA PRO A 50 8.38 6.60 24.14
C PRO A 50 9.88 6.89 24.19
N SER A 51 10.64 6.19 23.35
CA SER A 51 12.11 6.35 23.22
C SER A 51 12.51 7.68 22.57
N LYS A 52 11.59 8.36 21.89
CA LYS A 52 11.76 9.70 21.34
C LYS A 52 10.66 10.61 21.87
N ARG A 53 11.03 11.79 22.37
CA ARG A 53 10.06 12.84 22.74
C ARG A 53 9.46 13.43 21.46
N MET A 54 8.45 12.78 20.89
CA MET A 54 7.62 13.39 19.87
C MET A 54 6.75 14.44 20.58
N GLY A 55 6.90 15.71 20.19
CA GLY A 55 6.02 16.78 20.67
C GLY A 55 4.62 16.53 20.13
N TYR A 56 3.81 15.79 20.88
CA TYR A 56 2.42 15.51 20.53
C TYR A 56 1.66 16.84 20.43
N LYS A 57 1.38 17.28 19.20
CA LYS A 57 0.35 18.28 18.89
C LYS A 57 -1.02 17.61 18.72
N THR A 58 -1.29 16.54 19.44
CA THR A 58 -2.63 15.96 19.50
C THR A 58 -3.37 16.64 20.65
N HIS A 59 -4.15 17.66 20.31
CA HIS A 59 -5.21 18.13 21.19
C HIS A 59 -6.19 16.96 21.39
N TYR A 60 -6.13 16.33 22.57
CA TYR A 60 -7.17 15.42 23.02
C TYR A 60 -8.23 16.22 23.78
N GLY A 61 -9.37 16.46 23.15
CA GLY A 61 -10.54 17.07 23.77
C GLY A 61 -11.59 17.48 22.73
N PRO A 62 -12.89 17.45 23.07
CA PRO A 62 -13.93 18.00 22.19
C PRO A 62 -13.71 19.51 22.05
N VAL A 63 -13.32 19.95 20.86
CA VAL A 63 -13.32 21.37 20.52
C VAL A 63 -14.77 21.79 20.27
N LEU A 64 -15.30 22.66 21.12
CA LEU A 64 -16.59 23.30 20.84
C LEU A 64 -16.38 24.24 19.64
N PRO A 65 -17.18 24.13 18.56
CA PRO A 65 -17.13 25.10 17.48
C PRO A 65 -17.63 26.46 17.99
N SER A 66 -16.90 27.52 17.65
CA SER A 66 -17.30 28.91 17.81
C SER A 66 -18.40 29.31 16.83
#